data_AF-A0A9W9YRW9-F1
#
_entry.id   AF-A0A9W9YRW9-F1
#
_cell.length_a   1.000
_cell.length_b   1.000
_cell.length_c   1.000
_cell.angle_alpha   90.00
_cell.angle_beta   90.00
_cell.angle_gamma   90.00
#
_symmetry.space_group_name_H-M   'P 1'
#
loop_
_entity.id
_entity.type
_entity.pdbx_description
1 polymer ?
#
loop_
_entity_poly.entity_id
_entity_poly.type
_entity_poly.pdbx_seq_one_letter_code
_entity_poly.pdbx_strand_id
1 'polypeptide(L)'
;MLGNKLYSHISNLARNLLSEIPSALSINDNCSGNLHMSDIRDCFLPLQNVLNMLIKDNNAFLLTIESNTVAIIFDNKGHYRIFDSHSQDMYGDLTVNGKAIMLELNSIEEIVQYLQNFYSEKSVFSFELLGIKVSNLSDS
;
A
#
# COMPACT_ATOMS: atom_id res chain seq x y z
N MET A 1 -15.50 9.04 6.02
CA MET A 1 -14.48 8.19 5.40
C MET A 1 -14.54 6.79 5.98
N LEU A 2 -14.60 5.77 5.14
CA LEU A 2 -14.65 4.35 5.54
C LEU A 2 -13.35 3.89 6.22
N GLY A 3 -12.19 4.38 5.75
CA GLY A 3 -10.88 4.12 6.35
C GLY A 3 -10.82 4.52 7.83
N ASN A 4 -11.35 5.68 8.21
CA ASN A 4 -11.36 6.12 9.62
C ASN A 4 -12.24 5.22 10.50
N LYS A 5 -13.33 4.66 9.96
CA LYS A 5 -14.17 3.70 10.68
C LYS A 5 -13.42 2.38 10.90
N LEU A 6 -12.72 1.88 9.88
CA LEU A 6 -11.89 0.69 9.99
C LEU A 6 -10.75 0.89 10.97
N TYR A 7 -10.02 2.01 10.85
CA TYR A 7 -8.93 2.35 11.76
C TYR A 7 -9.42 2.42 13.21
N SER A 8 -10.55 3.09 13.46
CA SER A 8 -11.16 3.16 14.79
C SER A 8 -11.59 1.78 15.31
N HIS A 9 -12.04 0.89 14.43
CA HIS A 9 -12.40 -0.47 14.81
C HIS A 9 -11.17 -1.28 15.21
N ILE A 10 -10.10 -1.24 14.40
CA ILE A 10 -8.84 -1.94 14.67
C ILE A 10 -8.15 -1.35 15.90
N SER A 11 -8.10 -0.03 16.06
CA SER A 11 -7.46 0.61 17.22
C SER A 11 -8.14 0.29 18.56
N ASN A 12 -9.43 -0.06 18.51
CA ASN A 12 -10.16 -0.51 19.70
C ASN A 12 -9.91 -1.99 20.01
N LEU A 13 -9.51 -2.78 19.02
CA LEU A 13 -9.20 -4.21 19.15
C LEU A 13 -7.72 -4.43 19.51
N ALA A 14 -6.82 -3.66 18.90
CA ALA A 14 -5.38 -3.80 18.98
C ALA A 14 -4.75 -2.79 19.94
N ARG A 15 -3.95 -3.26 20.90
CA ARG A 15 -3.12 -2.35 21.74
C ARG A 15 -1.88 -1.82 21.01
N ASN A 16 -1.50 -2.43 19.88
CA ASN A 16 -0.38 -2.04 19.01
C ASN A 16 -0.81 -2.20 17.54
N LEU A 17 -0.72 -1.12 16.75
CA LEU A 17 -1.41 -0.94 15.46
C LEU A 17 -0.86 -1.73 14.26
N LEU A 18 0.34 -2.29 14.33
CA LEU A 18 1.03 -2.85 13.15
C LEU A 18 0.89 -4.37 12.99
N SER A 19 0.64 -5.14 14.05
CA SER A 19 0.53 -6.61 13.96
C SER A 19 -0.88 -7.14 13.73
N GLU A 20 -1.89 -6.28 13.61
CA GLU A 20 -3.30 -6.67 13.71
C GLU A 20 -4.19 -6.11 12.58
N ILE A 21 -3.64 -5.93 11.37
CA ILE A 21 -4.55 -5.80 10.22
C ILE A 21 -5.24 -7.16 10.06
N PRO A 22 -6.58 -7.23 10.12
CA PRO A 22 -7.30 -8.49 10.00
C PRO A 22 -6.97 -9.14 8.66
N SER A 23 -6.68 -10.45 8.67
CA SER A 23 -6.25 -11.20 7.48
C SER A 23 -7.24 -11.18 6.32
N ALA A 24 -8.51 -10.87 6.62
CA ALA A 24 -9.57 -10.63 5.65
C ALA A 24 -10.37 -9.38 6.04
N LEU A 25 -10.62 -8.52 5.07
CA LEU A 25 -11.50 -7.35 5.22
C LEU A 25 -12.66 -7.45 4.22
N SER A 26 -13.90 -7.38 4.73
CA SER A 26 -15.12 -7.26 3.92
C SER A 26 -15.64 -5.84 4.00
N ILE A 27 -15.82 -5.20 2.83
CA ILE A 27 -16.50 -3.90 2.73
C ILE A 27 -17.88 -4.15 2.11
N ASN A 28 -18.92 -3.96 2.92
CA ASN A 28 -20.34 -4.09 2.53
C ASN A 28 -20.76 -5.47 1.98
N ASP A 29 -20.17 -6.56 2.49
CA ASP A 29 -20.50 -7.95 2.14
C ASP A 29 -20.31 -8.36 0.67
N ASN A 30 -19.71 -7.49 -0.17
CA ASN A 30 -19.54 -7.74 -1.61
C ASN A 30 -18.07 -7.85 -2.07
N CYS A 31 -17.12 -7.23 -1.36
CA CYS A 31 -15.70 -7.25 -1.72
C CYS A 31 -14.87 -7.72 -0.53
N SER A 32 -14.06 -8.76 -0.74
CA SER A 32 -13.12 -9.32 0.24
C SER A 32 -11.69 -9.15 -0.23
N GLY A 33 -10.77 -8.79 0.67
CA GLY A 33 -9.34 -8.83 0.41
C GLY A 33 -8.64 -9.76 1.37
N ASN A 34 -7.79 -10.66 0.86
CA ASN A 34 -6.85 -11.44 1.67
C ASN A 34 -5.52 -10.71 1.72
N LEU A 35 -5.00 -10.52 2.94
CA LEU A 35 -3.65 -9.99 3.15
C LEU A 35 -2.68 -11.16 3.30
N HIS A 36 -1.71 -11.23 2.39
CA HIS A 36 -0.61 -12.18 2.44
C HIS A 36 0.68 -11.42 2.76
N MET A 37 1.17 -11.59 3.99
CA MET A 37 2.49 -11.11 4.36
C MET A 37 3.53 -12.04 3.74
N SER A 38 4.24 -11.55 2.72
CA SER A 38 5.39 -12.27 2.20
C SER A 38 6.49 -12.25 3.27
N ASP A 39 6.88 -13.43 3.76
CA ASP A 39 7.91 -13.65 4.79
C ASP A 39 9.35 -13.29 4.31
N ILE A 40 9.52 -12.22 3.53
CA ILE A 40 10.84 -11.70 3.15
C ILE A 40 11.36 -10.89 4.33
N ARG A 41 11.87 -11.60 5.33
CA ARG A 41 12.58 -11.05 6.48
C ARG A 41 14.09 -11.01 6.18
N ASP A 42 14.76 -9.96 6.65
CA ASP A 42 16.22 -9.83 6.69
C ASP A 42 16.97 -9.85 5.34
N CYS A 43 16.33 -9.46 4.24
CA CYS A 43 16.94 -9.37 2.92
C CYS A 43 16.91 -7.93 2.38
N PHE A 44 18.08 -7.32 2.15
CA PHE A 44 18.19 -6.03 1.42
C PHE A 44 17.95 -6.25 -0.07
N LEU A 45 16.69 -6.38 -0.48
CA LEU A 45 16.30 -6.43 -1.88
C LEU A 45 15.80 -5.07 -2.35
N PRO A 46 16.17 -4.64 -3.58
CA PRO A 46 15.56 -3.45 -4.19
C PRO A 46 14.05 -3.59 -4.27
N LEU A 47 13.30 -2.53 -3.96
CA LEU A 47 11.83 -2.51 -4.01
C LEU A 47 11.28 -3.03 -5.35
N GLN A 48 11.91 -2.64 -6.46
CA GLN A 48 11.55 -3.10 -7.81
C GLN A 48 11.58 -4.64 -7.92
N ASN A 49 12.57 -5.30 -7.32
CA ASN A 49 12.70 -6.75 -7.39
C ASN A 49 11.58 -7.42 -6.58
N VAL A 50 11.30 -6.91 -5.38
CA VAL A 50 10.24 -7.47 -4.53
C VAL A 50 8.87 -7.30 -5.18
N LEU A 51 8.59 -6.13 -5.75
CA LEU A 51 7.35 -5.89 -6.50
C LEU A 51 7.23 -6.87 -7.68
N ASN A 52 8.26 -7.01 -8.51
CA ASN A 52 8.27 -7.94 -9.64
C ASN A 52 8.05 -9.41 -9.24
N MET A 53 8.55 -9.81 -8.07
CA MET A 53 8.34 -11.18 -7.55
C MET A 53 6.90 -11.41 -7.13
N LEU A 54 6.31 -10.45 -6.41
CA LEU A 54 5.01 -10.63 -5.75
C LEU A 54 3.81 -10.23 -6.62
N ILE A 55 4.02 -9.46 -7.69
CA ILE A 55 2.93 -8.92 -8.54
C ILE A 55 2.10 -10.01 -9.21
N LYS A 56 2.64 -11.23 -9.38
CA LYS A 56 1.91 -12.35 -10.00
C LYS A 56 0.80 -12.91 -9.12
N ASP A 57 0.97 -12.84 -7.81
CA ASP A 57 0.08 -13.48 -6.84
C ASP A 57 -0.84 -12.50 -6.10
N ASN A 58 -0.60 -11.20 -6.27
CA ASN A 58 -1.31 -10.11 -5.62
C ASN A 58 -1.92 -9.18 -6.67
N ASN A 59 -2.86 -8.31 -6.30
CA ASN A 59 -3.37 -7.23 -7.17
C ASN A 59 -3.30 -5.84 -6.51
N ALA A 60 -2.85 -5.80 -5.26
CA ALA A 60 -2.47 -4.59 -4.57
C ALA A 60 -1.34 -4.88 -3.57
N PHE A 61 -0.70 -3.81 -3.10
CA PHE A 61 0.26 -3.84 -2.01
C PHE A 61 0.00 -2.69 -1.04
N LEU A 62 0.29 -2.90 0.24
CA LEU A 62 0.59 -1.80 1.16
C LEU A 62 2.11 -1.71 1.30
N LEU A 63 2.66 -0.54 0.96
CA LEU A 63 4.07 -0.23 1.12
C LEU A 63 4.20 0.78 2.25
N THR A 64 4.93 0.41 3.30
CA THR A 64 5.27 1.30 4.39
C THR A 64 6.75 1.65 4.33
N ILE A 65 7.06 2.93 4.20
CA ILE A 65 8.42 3.47 4.32
C ILE A 65 8.40 4.40 5.53
N GLU A 66 9.21 4.07 6.53
CA GLU A 66 9.20 4.74 7.84
C GLU A 66 7.80 4.72 8.50
N SER A 67 7.12 5.87 8.52
CA SER A 67 5.78 6.02 9.10
C SER A 67 4.69 6.29 8.06
N ASN A 68 5.05 6.31 6.77
CA ASN A 68 4.14 6.59 5.67
C ASN A 68 3.78 5.29 4.96
N THR A 69 2.50 4.95 4.96
CA THR A 69 1.95 3.83 4.19
C THR A 69 1.20 4.33 2.98
N VAL A 70 1.53 3.79 1.80
CA VAL A 70 0.81 4.01 0.54
C VAL A 70 0.25 2.68 0.03
N ALA A 71 -0.83 2.75 -0.74
CA ALA A 71 -1.36 1.58 -1.45
C ALA A 71 -0.88 1.61 -2.91
N ILE A 72 -0.30 0.51 -3.38
CA ILE A 72 0.05 0.30 -4.78
C ILE A 72 -0.98 -0.64 -5.36
N ILE A 73 -1.68 -0.24 -6.41
CA ILE A 73 -2.75 -0.99 -7.04
C ILE A 73 -2.38 -1.20 -8.51
N PHE A 74 -2.63 -2.38 -9.03
CA PHE A 74 -2.35 -2.67 -10.44
C PHE A 74 -3.48 -3.52 -11.02
N ASP A 75 -3.72 -3.34 -12.32
CA ASP A 75 -4.71 -4.13 -13.04
C ASP A 75 -4.05 -5.05 -14.07
N ASN A 76 -4.82 -6.03 -14.55
CA ASN A 76 -4.37 -7.00 -15.55
C ASN A 76 -4.09 -6.36 -16.92
N LYS A 77 -4.29 -5.05 -17.08
CA LYS A 77 -4.04 -4.28 -18.30
C LYS A 77 -2.72 -3.50 -18.22
N GLY A 78 -1.98 -3.63 -17.12
CA GLY A 78 -0.69 -2.97 -16.93
C GLY A 78 -0.80 -1.51 -16.49
N HIS A 79 -1.94 -1.09 -15.94
CA HIS A 79 -2.03 0.21 -15.27
C HIS A 79 -1.62 0.07 -13.82
N TYR A 80 -0.78 0.99 -13.36
CA TYR A 80 -0.31 1.08 -11.99
C TYR A 80 -0.86 2.33 -11.34
N ARG A 81 -1.26 2.24 -10.08
CA ARG A 81 -1.75 3.36 -9.29
C ARG A 81 -1.10 3.37 -7.93
N ILE A 82 -0.75 4.56 -7.45
CA ILE A 82 -0.36 4.79 -6.06
C ILE A 82 -1.44 5.64 -5.43
N PHE A 83 -2.05 5.13 -4.36
CA PHE A 83 -2.92 5.91 -3.49
C PHE A 83 -2.14 6.29 -2.23
N ASP A 84 -1.95 7.60 -2.05
CA ASP A 84 -1.39 8.16 -0.83
C ASP A 84 -2.51 8.87 -0.06
N SER A 85 -2.77 8.39 1.15
CA SER A 85 -3.81 8.92 2.02
C SER A 85 -3.39 10.17 2.79
N HIS A 86 -2.09 10.47 2.83
CA HIS A 86 -1.58 11.63 3.53
C HIS A 86 -2.06 12.91 2.84
N SER A 87 -2.38 13.88 3.68
CA SER A 87 -2.88 15.17 3.24
C SER A 87 -1.73 15.97 2.63
N GLN A 88 -1.60 15.91 1.31
CA GLN A 88 -0.56 16.63 0.55
C GLN A 88 -1.17 17.79 -0.24
N ASP A 89 -0.39 18.86 -0.44
CA ASP A 89 -0.76 19.95 -1.34
C ASP A 89 -0.40 19.61 -2.79
N MET A 90 -0.61 20.55 -3.71
CA MET A 90 -0.32 20.36 -5.14
C MET A 90 1.18 20.19 -5.47
N TYR A 91 2.06 20.45 -4.50
CA TYR A 91 3.51 20.29 -4.62
C TYR A 91 4.02 18.99 -4.00
N GLY A 92 3.14 18.23 -3.32
CA GLY A 92 3.47 16.99 -2.63
C GLY A 92 3.88 17.18 -1.17
N ASP A 93 3.77 18.41 -0.64
CA ASP A 93 4.14 18.71 0.75
C ASP A 93 3.01 18.35 1.71
N LEU A 94 3.37 17.75 2.86
CA LEU A 94 2.42 17.44 3.92
C LEU A 94 1.79 18.74 4.47
N THR A 95 0.47 18.83 4.42
CA THR A 95 -0.28 20.02 4.86
C THR A 95 -1.60 19.63 5.53
N VAL A 96 -2.08 20.47 6.44
CA VAL A 96 -3.31 20.23 7.19
C VAL A 96 -4.57 20.27 6.29
N ASN A 97 -4.49 20.96 5.14
CA ASN A 97 -5.61 21.15 4.20
C ASN A 97 -5.40 20.43 2.84
N GLY A 98 -4.41 19.55 2.78
CA GLY A 98 -4.13 18.73 1.62
C GLY A 98 -5.21 17.70 1.34
N LYS A 99 -5.00 16.93 0.29
CA LYS A 99 -5.92 15.87 -0.13
C LYS A 99 -5.14 14.57 -0.31
N ALA A 100 -5.82 13.46 -0.08
CA ALA A 100 -5.34 12.18 -0.57
C ALA A 100 -5.23 12.23 -2.10
N ILE A 101 -4.18 11.64 -2.63
CA ILE A 101 -3.89 11.63 -4.07
C ILE A 101 -3.94 10.20 -4.61
N MET A 102 -4.29 10.10 -5.88
CA MET A 102 -4.15 8.87 -6.67
C MET A 102 -3.36 9.21 -7.92
N LEU A 103 -2.17 8.64 -8.02
CA LEU A 103 -1.28 8.82 -9.16
C LEU A 103 -1.39 7.60 -10.08
N GLU A 104 -1.61 7.84 -11.36
CA GLU A 104 -1.55 6.78 -12.39
C GLU A 104 -0.15 6.77 -13.02
N LEU A 105 0.43 5.58 -13.13
CA LEU A 105 1.78 5.33 -13.60
C LEU A 105 1.75 4.15 -14.58
N ASN A 106 2.72 4.12 -15.49
CA ASN A 106 2.76 3.14 -16.58
C ASN A 106 3.62 1.92 -16.26
N SER A 107 4.42 1.96 -15.20
CA SER A 107 5.30 0.84 -14.84
C SER A 107 5.70 0.81 -13.37
N ILE A 108 6.28 -0.32 -12.96
CA ILE A 108 6.91 -0.49 -11.64
C ILE A 108 8.11 0.45 -11.49
N GLU A 109 8.86 0.70 -12.56
CA GLU A 109 9.99 1.63 -12.58
C GLU A 109 9.52 3.05 -12.26
N GLU A 110 8.40 3.50 -12.85
CA GLU A 110 7.82 4.81 -12.54
C GLU A 110 7.36 4.91 -11.08
N ILE A 111 6.81 3.83 -10.50
CA ILE A 111 6.49 3.76 -9.06
C ILE A 111 7.75 3.96 -8.22
N VAL A 112 8.81 3.20 -8.52
CA VAL A 112 10.07 3.26 -7.76
C VAL A 112 10.71 4.63 -7.88
N GLN A 113 10.72 5.23 -9.07
CA GLN A 113 11.27 6.56 -9.30
C GLN A 113 10.49 7.64 -8.54
N TYR A 114 9.16 7.55 -8.54
CA TYR A 114 8.32 8.48 -7.77
C TYR A 114 8.65 8.42 -6.27
N LEU A 115 8.71 7.22 -5.71
CA LEU A 115 9.04 7.01 -4.29
C LEU A 115 10.46 7.47 -3.97
N GLN A 116 11.44 7.17 -4.82
CA GLN A 116 12.82 7.64 -4.64
C GLN A 116 12.93 9.17 -4.63
N ASN A 117 12.18 9.85 -5.50
CA ASN A 117 12.15 11.32 -5.52
C ASN A 117 11.50 11.87 -4.25
N PHE A 118 10.40 11.26 -3.80
CA PHE A 118 9.69 11.66 -2.59
C PHE A 118 10.55 11.49 -1.34
N TYR A 119 11.30 10.39 -1.25
CA TYR A 119 12.19 10.11 -0.11
C TYR A 119 13.63 10.57 -0.33
N SER A 120 13.94 11.41 -1.33
CA SER A 120 15.30 11.67 -1.86
C SER A 120 16.42 12.07 -0.87
N GLU A 121 16.10 12.38 0.39
CA GLU A 121 17.06 12.79 1.42
C GLU A 121 17.94 11.66 2.01
N LYS A 122 17.64 10.37 1.79
CA LYS A 122 18.49 9.25 2.26
C LYS A 122 18.89 8.29 1.13
N SER A 123 20.04 7.65 1.29
CA SER A 123 20.60 6.71 0.30
C SER A 123 20.00 5.30 0.39
N VAL A 124 19.46 4.91 1.54
CA VAL A 124 18.86 3.59 1.80
C VAL A 124 17.71 3.75 2.78
N PHE A 125 16.55 3.15 2.48
CA PHE A 125 15.39 3.09 3.38
C PHE A 125 15.02 1.64 3.65
N SER A 126 14.64 1.35 4.89
CA SER A 126 13.91 0.13 5.20
C SER A 126 12.46 0.32 4.79
N PHE A 127 11.88 -0.71 4.18
CA PHE A 127 10.47 -0.72 3.80
C PHE A 127 9.83 -2.03 4.23
N GLU A 128 8.53 -1.97 4.49
CA GLU A 128 7.68 -3.14 4.67
C GLU A 128 6.70 -3.20 3.49
N LEU A 129 6.56 -4.37 2.88
CA LEU A 129 5.65 -4.59 1.77
C LEU A 129 4.70 -5.74 2.11
N LEU A 130 3.41 -5.45 2.06
CA LEU A 130 2.34 -6.41 2.31
C LEU A 130 1.58 -6.67 1.02
N GLY A 131 1.60 -7.92 0.55
CA GLY A 131 0.84 -8.37 -0.61
C GLY A 131 -0.65 -8.49 -0.29
N ILE A 132 -1.50 -7.97 -1.18
CA ILE A 132 -2.95 -8.07 -1.04
C ILE A 132 -3.53 -8.68 -2.31
N LYS A 133 -4.35 -9.71 -2.10
CA LYS A 133 -5.20 -10.29 -3.14
C LYS A 133 -6.65 -9.92 -2.85
N VAL A 134 -7.16 -8.94 -3.61
CA VAL A 134 -8.56 -8.54 -3.58
C VAL A 134 -9.35 -9.42 -4.54
N SER A 135 -10.45 -10.00 -4.07
CA SER A 135 -11.38 -10.80 -4.88
C SER A 135 -12.81 -10.38 -4.59
N ASN A 136 -13.69 -10.47 -5.58
CA ASN A 136 -15.11 -10.34 -5.27
C ASN A 136 -15.57 -11.60 -4.53
N LEU A 137 -16.48 -11.44 -3.58
CA LEU A 137 -17.08 -12.57 -2.87
C LEU A 137 -17.96 -13.43 -3.79
N SER A 138 -18.32 -12.93 -4.97
CA SER A 138 -19.01 -13.69 -6.02
C SER A 138 -18.10 -14.65 -6.79
N ASP A 139 -16.77 -14.49 -6.69
CA ASP A 139 -15.78 -15.22 -7.47
C ASP A 139 -15.18 -16.42 -6.70
N SER A 140 -15.68 -16.68 -5.48
CA SER A 140 -15.25 -17.76 -4.56
C SER A 140 -16.21 -18.93 -4.52
#